data_AF-A0A3D2RNT3-F1
#
_entry.id   AF-A0A3D2RNT3-F1
#
_cell.length_a   1.000
_cell.length_b   1.000
_cell.length_c   1.000
_cell.angle_alpha   90.00
_cell.angle_beta   90.00
_cell.angle_gamma   90.00
#
_symmetry.space_group_name_H-M   'P 1'
#
loop_
_entity.id
_entity.type
_entity.pdbx_description
1 polymer ?
#
loop_
_entity_poly.entity_id
_entity_poly.type
_entity_poly.pdbx_seq_one_letter_code
_entity_poly.pdbx_strand_id
1 'polypeptide(L)' 'EICPVPLPFDPIPPLPDLALEAFGPDRMMWGSDYPPVSGREGYASSLGVPLDYFGKLSESEHEWIFGKAALKIWRFND' A
#
# COMPACT_ATOMS: atom_id res chain seq x y z
N GLU A 1 6.99 16.41 3.29
CA GLU A 1 6.54 16.01 4.64
C GLU A 1 7.14 16.93 5.68
N ILE A 2 6.48 17.04 6.84
CA ILE A 2 6.78 18.01 7.90
C ILE A 2 7.92 17.53 8.82
N CYS A 3 8.37 16.27 8.69
CA CYS A 3 9.40 15.70 9.56
C CYS A 3 10.81 15.84 8.96
N PRO A 4 11.79 16.40 9.70
CA PRO A 4 13.18 16.37 9.31
C PRO A 4 13.76 14.97 9.44
N VAL A 5 14.69 14.63 8.56
CA VAL A 5 15.48 13.39 8.66
C VAL A 5 16.63 13.55 9.68
N PRO A 6 17.03 12.48 10.40
CA PRO A 6 16.46 11.13 10.35
C PRO A 6 15.10 11.02 11.07
N LEU A 7 14.23 10.14 10.57
CA LEU A 7 12.93 9.87 11.17
C LEU A 7 13.12 9.22 12.57
N PRO A 8 12.25 9.52 13.55
CA PRO A 8 12.32 8.92 14.89
C PRO A 8 11.81 7.48 14.96
N PHE A 9 11.46 6.89 13.82
CA PHE A 9 10.95 5.52 13.66
C PHE A 9 11.62 4.84 12.47
N ASP A 10 11.51 3.52 12.41
CA ASP A 10 12.03 2.72 11.29
C ASP A 10 11.49 3.25 9.95
N PRO A 11 12.31 3.31 8.89
CA PRO A 11 11.90 3.86 7.59
C PRO A 11 10.60 3.27 7.03
N ILE A 12 10.25 2.05 7.43
CA ILE A 12 8.94 1.44 7.20
C ILE A 12 8.45 0.88 8.54
N PRO A 13 7.61 1.61 9.30
CA PRO A 13 7.00 1.07 10.51
C PRO A 13 6.08 -0.12 10.15
N PRO A 14 5.77 -1.04 11.08
CA PRO A 14 4.95 -2.22 10.81
C PRO A 14 3.46 -1.90 10.59
N LEU A 15 3.13 -0.69 10.15
CA LEU A 15 1.78 -0.26 9.83
C LEU A 15 1.11 -1.15 8.77
N PRO A 16 1.79 -1.61 7.70
CA PRO A 16 1.16 -2.49 6.72
C PRO A 16 0.80 -3.86 7.32
N ASP A 17 1.65 -4.43 8.19
CA ASP A 17 1.36 -5.67 8.92
C ASP A 17 0.16 -5.51 9.86
N LEU A 18 0.14 -4.42 10.64
CA LEU A 18 -0.95 -4.12 11.57
C LEU A 18 -2.27 -3.89 10.83
N ALA A 19 -2.23 -3.24 9.65
CA ALA A 19 -3.41 -3.06 8.82
C ALA A 19 -3.90 -4.41 8.25
N LEU A 20 -2.98 -5.25 7.79
CA LEU A 20 -3.33 -6.59 7.30
C LEU A 20 -3.96 -7.45 8.40
N GLU A 21 -3.41 -7.44 9.62
CA GLU A 21 -3.95 -8.16 10.78
C GLU A 21 -5.35 -7.65 11.16
N ALA A 22 -5.54 -6.34 11.24
CA ALA A 22 -6.79 -5.74 11.71
C ALA A 22 -7.93 -5.80 10.67
N PHE A 23 -7.61 -5.58 9.39
CA PHE A 23 -8.61 -5.44 8.33
C PHE A 23 -8.71 -6.67 7.43
N GLY A 24 -7.65 -7.44 7.29
CA GLY A 24 -7.56 -8.49 6.29
C GLY A 24 -7.37 -7.95 4.88
N PRO A 25 -6.93 -8.82 3.94
CA PRO A 25 -6.57 -8.40 2.58
C PRO A 25 -7.76 -7.86 1.78
N ASP A 26 -8.98 -8.35 2.02
CA ASP A 26 -10.18 -7.97 1.27
C ASP A 26 -10.76 -6.59 1.65
N ARG A 27 -10.15 -5.94 2.64
CA ARG A 27 -10.48 -4.58 3.11
C ARG A 27 -9.28 -3.63 3.13
N MET A 28 -8.16 -4.05 2.54
CA MET A 28 -6.98 -3.21 2.34
C MET A 28 -6.81 -2.93 0.84
N MET A 29 -6.37 -1.73 0.47
CA MET A 29 -6.08 -1.38 -0.92
C MET A 29 -4.82 -0.53 -1.03
N TRP A 30 -4.02 -0.80 -2.07
CA TRP A 30 -2.93 0.07 -2.46
C TRP A 30 -3.46 1.33 -3.16
N GLY A 31 -2.84 2.46 -2.85
CA GLY A 31 -3.08 3.73 -3.53
C GLY A 31 -1.79 4.53 -3.59
N SER A 32 -1.48 5.10 -4.76
CA SER A 32 -0.17 5.73 -5.02
C SER A 32 0.03 7.10 -4.40
N ASP A 33 -1.04 7.80 -3.98
CA ASP A 33 -1.01 9.23 -3.64
C ASP A 33 -0.40 10.12 -4.76
N TYR A 34 -0.64 9.77 -6.04
CA TYR A 34 -0.29 10.63 -7.16
C TYR A 34 -1.25 11.83 -7.27
N PRO A 35 -0.77 13.06 -7.60
CA PRO A 35 0.61 13.44 -7.95
C PRO A 35 1.62 13.70 -6.82
N PRO A 36 1.27 13.95 -5.54
CA PRO A 36 2.25 14.25 -4.48
C PRO A 36 3.41 13.26 -4.36
N VAL A 37 3.15 11.97 -4.59
CA VAL A 37 4.15 10.90 -4.52
C VAL A 37 5.38 11.15 -5.41
N SER A 38 5.21 11.84 -6.53
CA SER A 38 6.30 12.17 -7.46
C SER A 38 7.37 13.07 -6.84
N GLY A 39 7.00 13.88 -5.83
CA GLY A 39 7.93 14.75 -5.11
C GLY A 39 8.55 14.12 -3.86
N ARG A 40 8.22 12.85 -3.56
CA ARG A 40 8.68 12.11 -2.38
C ARG A 40 9.54 10.92 -2.82
N GLU A 41 8.96 9.73 -2.88
CA GLU A 41 9.62 8.48 -3.25
C GLU A 41 9.52 8.15 -4.75
N GLY A 42 8.58 8.78 -5.47
CA GLY A 42 8.27 8.51 -6.87
C GLY A 42 7.32 7.32 -7.06
N TYR A 43 6.56 7.35 -8.16
CA TYR A 43 5.53 6.34 -8.43
C TYR A 43 6.08 4.91 -8.51
N ALA A 44 7.29 4.73 -9.06
CA ALA A 44 7.92 3.42 -9.16
C ALA A 44 8.19 2.82 -7.76
N SER A 45 8.71 3.63 -6.84
CA SER A 45 8.97 3.21 -5.46
C SER A 45 7.67 2.99 -4.69
N SER A 46 6.65 3.84 -4.89
CA SER A 46 5.38 3.71 -4.19
C SER A 46 4.59 2.45 -4.57
N LEU A 47 4.86 1.87 -5.74
CA LEU A 47 4.35 0.56 -6.12
C LEU A 47 5.30 -0.59 -5.74
N GLY A 48 6.59 -0.44 -6.06
CA GLY A 48 7.59 -1.51 -5.86
C GLY A 48 7.80 -1.88 -4.40
N VAL A 49 7.89 -0.89 -3.51
CA VAL A 49 8.14 -1.14 -2.08
C VAL A 49 6.98 -1.92 -1.43
N PRO A 50 5.70 -1.56 -1.61
CA PRO A 50 4.60 -2.39 -1.11
C PRO A 50 4.53 -3.79 -1.73
N LEU A 51 4.83 -3.94 -3.02
CA LEU A 51 4.86 -5.25 -3.68
C LEU A 51 5.91 -6.16 -3.04
N ASP A 52 7.12 -5.65 -2.83
CA ASP A 52 8.21 -6.40 -2.19
C ASP A 52 7.89 -6.70 -0.72
N TYR A 53 7.34 -5.73 0.01
CA TYR A 53 6.96 -5.88 1.42
C TYR A 53 5.99 -7.03 1.62
N PHE A 54 4.98 -7.15 0.75
CA PHE A 54 4.00 -8.21 0.80
C PHE A 54 4.38 -9.48 0.03
N GLY A 55 5.60 -9.59 -0.51
CA GLY A 55 6.00 -10.67 -1.43
C GLY A 55 5.89 -12.11 -0.90
N LYS A 56 5.63 -12.30 0.39
CA LYS A 56 5.39 -13.62 1.02
C LYS A 56 3.91 -14.03 1.09
N LEU A 57 2.99 -13.09 0.84
CA LEU A 57 1.56 -13.39 0.81
C LEU A 57 1.22 -14.23 -0.43
N SER A 58 0.08 -14.90 -0.38
CA SER A 58 -0.43 -15.65 -1.54
C SER A 58 -0.82 -14.71 -2.69
N GLU A 59 -0.84 -15.25 -3.91
CA GLU A 59 -1.31 -14.52 -5.10
C GLU A 59 -2.73 -13.96 -4.91
N SER A 60 -3.61 -14.72 -4.25
CA SER A 60 -4.97 -14.26 -3.96
C SER A 60 -5.00 -13.04 -3.04
N GLU A 61 -4.16 -13.00 -2.01
CA GLU A 61 -4.06 -11.85 -1.10
C GLU A 61 -3.49 -10.63 -1.82
N HIS A 62 -2.52 -10.81 -2.71
CA HIS A 62 -2.01 -9.73 -3.58
C HIS A 62 -3.11 -9.16 -4.47
N GLU A 63 -3.87 -10.01 -5.16
CA GLU A 63 -4.97 -9.55 -6.01
C GLU A 63 -6.00 -8.73 -5.22
N TRP A 64 -6.24 -9.09 -3.95
CA TRP A 64 -7.10 -8.30 -3.07
C TRP A 64 -6.54 -6.92 -2.77
N ILE A 65 -5.30 -6.87 -2.25
CA ILE A 65 -4.65 -5.62 -1.83
C ILE A 65 -4.40 -4.68 -3.00
N PHE A 66 -4.05 -5.19 -4.18
CA PHE A 66 -3.66 -4.38 -5.34
C PHE A 66 -4.77 -4.18 -6.37
N GLY A 67 -6.00 -4.65 -6.11
CA GLY A 67 -7.10 -4.43 -7.07
C GLY A 67 -8.50 -4.81 -6.61
N LYS A 68 -8.74 -6.06 -6.20
CA LYS A 68 -10.11 -6.57 -5.96
C LYS A 68 -10.82 -5.82 -4.84
N ALA A 69 -10.10 -5.38 -3.80
CA ALA A 69 -10.70 -4.59 -2.73
C ALA A 69 -11.27 -3.26 -3.26
N ALA A 70 -10.54 -2.58 -4.15
CA ALA A 70 -11.03 -1.37 -4.82
C ALA A 70 -12.22 -1.69 -5.76
N LEU A 71 -12.14 -2.75 -6.57
CA LEU A 71 -13.22 -3.16 -7.48
C LEU A 71 -14.50 -3.58 -6.76
N LYS A 72 -14.39 -4.11 -5.54
CA LYS A 72 -15.53 -4.44 -4.67
C LYS A 72 -16.31 -3.19 -4.24
N ILE A 73 -15.61 -2.06 -4.06
CA ILE A 73 -16.19 -0.80 -3.60
C ILE A 73 -16.61 0.10 -4.78
N TRP A 74 -15.72 0.29 -5.76
CA TRP A 74 -15.96 1.08 -6.96
C TRP A 74 -16.14 0.17 -8.16
N ARG A 75 -17.37 0.12 -8.64
CA ARG A 75 -17.73 -0.60 -9.86
C ARG A 75 -17.53 0.33 -11.04
N PHE A 76 -16.62 -0.05 -11.94
CA PHE A 76 -16.30 0.72 -13.14
C PHE A 76 -17.18 0.37 -14.35
N ASN A 77 -18.04 -0.66 -14.21
CA ASN A 77 -18.91 -1.17 -15.27
C ASN A 77 -20.42 -0.99 -14.97
N ASP A 78 -20.76 -0.21 -13.95
CA ASP A 78 -22.14 0.16 -13.61
C ASP A 78 -22.50 1.54 -14.20
#